data_AF-A0A383BX46-F1
#
_entry.id   AF-A0A383BX46-F1
#
_cell.length_a   1.000
_cell.length_b   1.000
_cell.length_c   1.000
_cell.angle_alpha   90.00
_cell.angle_beta   90.00
_cell.angle_gamma   90.00
#
_symmetry.space_group_name_H-M   'P 1'
#
loop_
_entity.id
_entity.type
_entity.pdbx_description
1 polymer ?
#
loop_
_entity_poly.entity_id
_entity_poly.type
_entity_poly.pdbx_seq_one_letter_code
_entity_poly.pdbx_strand_id
1 'polypeptide(L)'
;MKHLFLAMIMALPLMRADEKPPSPPAKAKLTAKQVAVLFADDIGTWKCKGKSHSIGVDPNTGLPLKPVEEEMFMTIRWKVKGKSTEALFTVKI
;
A
#
# COMPACT_ATOMS: atom_id res chain seq x y z
N MET A 1 -10.40 -21.97 8.39
CA MET A 1 -11.52 -21.28 9.05
C MET A 1 -11.15 -20.96 10.49
N LYS A 2 -11.07 -19.67 10.82
CA LYS A 2 -11.46 -19.11 12.12
C LYS A 2 -11.50 -17.59 11.95
N HIS A 3 -12.71 -17.13 11.67
CA HIS A 3 -13.12 -15.75 11.83
C HIS A 3 -12.81 -15.29 13.24
N LEU A 4 -12.44 -14.02 13.41
CA LEU A 4 -12.96 -13.24 14.53
C LEU A 4 -13.03 -11.77 14.11
N PHE A 5 -14.24 -11.36 13.75
CA PHE A 5 -14.68 -9.97 13.82
C PHE A 5 -14.39 -9.45 15.22
N LEU A 6 -13.61 -8.37 15.35
CA LEU A 6 -13.57 -7.62 16.59
C LEU A 6 -14.62 -6.52 16.51
N ALA A 7 -15.70 -6.73 17.26
CA ALA A 7 -16.80 -5.81 17.44
C ALA A 7 -16.28 -4.50 18.04
N MET A 8 -16.51 -3.40 17.34
CA MET A 8 -16.33 -2.04 17.84
C MET A 8 -17.52 -1.70 18.74
N ILE A 9 -17.45 -2.08 20.01
CA ILE A 9 -18.40 -1.65 21.04
C ILE A 9 -17.99 -0.24 21.47
N MET A 10 -18.69 0.75 20.94
CA MET A 10 -18.65 2.14 21.39
C MET A 10 -19.41 2.23 22.73
N ALA A 11 -18.73 1.98 23.84
CA ALA A 11 -19.13 2.46 25.14
C ALA A 11 -18.09 3.49 25.57
N LEU A 12 -18.31 4.77 25.24
CA LEU A 12 -17.55 5.85 25.86
C LEU A 12 -18.02 5.97 27.31
N PRO A 13 -17.19 5.70 28.32
CA PRO A 13 -17.40 6.28 29.63
C PRO A 13 -17.19 7.79 29.47
N LEU A 14 -18.09 8.61 30.01
CA LEU A 14 -17.87 10.04 30.18
C LEU A 14 -16.61 10.23 31.03
N MET A 15 -15.44 10.35 30.39
CA MET A 15 -14.18 10.57 31.08
C MET A 15 -14.20 11.98 31.69
N ARG A 16 -13.89 12.05 32.98
CA ARG A 16 -13.73 13.31 33.71
C ARG A 16 -12.61 14.12 33.05
N ALA A 17 -12.81 15.43 32.98
CA ALA A 17 -11.95 16.38 32.26
C ALA A 17 -10.49 16.48 32.76
N ASP A 18 -10.11 15.76 33.82
CA ASP A 18 -8.77 15.80 34.42
C ASP A 18 -7.91 14.54 34.18
N GLU A 19 -8.40 13.55 33.43
CA GLU A 19 -7.55 12.41 33.04
C GLU A 19 -6.78 12.72 31.75
N LYS A 20 -5.46 12.91 31.89
CA LYS A 20 -4.55 12.98 30.73
C LYS A 20 -4.74 11.68 29.91
N PRO A 21 -5.10 11.77 28.62
CA PRO A 21 -5.32 10.57 27.81
C PRO A 21 -4.05 9.70 27.84
N PRO A 22 -4.18 8.37 27.96
CA PRO A 22 -3.03 7.48 27.96
C PRO A 22 -2.19 7.77 26.72
N SER A 23 -0.89 7.98 26.92
CA SER A 23 0.02 8.20 25.80
C SER A 23 -0.13 7.06 24.80
N PRO A 24 -0.26 7.33 23.49
CA PRO A 24 -0.31 6.29 22.49
C PRO A 24 0.84 5.31 22.70
N PRO A 25 0.63 3.99 22.57
CA PRO A 25 1.71 3.03 22.68
C PRO A 25 2.83 3.45 21.74
N ALA A 26 4.07 3.45 22.24
CA ALA A 26 5.23 3.81 21.45
C ALA A 26 5.21 2.99 20.17
N LYS A 27 5.06 3.64 19.00
CA LYS A 27 5.12 2.96 17.71
C LYS A 27 6.44 2.20 17.67
N ALA A 28 6.39 0.88 17.65
CA ALA A 28 7.59 0.06 17.59
C ALA A 28 8.37 0.47 16.34
N LYS A 29 9.49 1.18 16.53
CA LYS A 29 10.35 1.58 15.42
C LYS A 29 11.08 0.34 14.96
N LEU A 30 10.80 -0.09 13.73
CA LEU A 30 11.56 -1.16 13.09
C LEU A 30 13.04 -0.76 13.02
N THR A 31 13.91 -1.70 13.35
CA THR A 31 15.35 -1.54 13.11
C THR A 31 15.63 -1.53 11.61
N ALA A 32 16.73 -0.91 11.17
CA ALA A 32 17.14 -0.91 9.76
C ALA A 32 17.25 -2.34 9.17
N LYS A 33 17.63 -3.33 10.00
CA LYS A 33 17.70 -4.75 9.61
C LYS A 33 16.31 -5.33 9.32
N GLN A 34 15.31 -5.02 10.15
CA GLN A 34 13.93 -5.47 9.93
C GLN A 34 13.31 -4.82 8.69
N VAL A 35 13.59 -3.53 8.48
CA VAL A 35 13.20 -2.82 7.25
C VAL A 35 13.83 -3.48 6.02
N ALA A 36 15.13 -3.77 6.07
CA ALA A 36 15.81 -4.42 4.95
C ALA A 36 15.25 -5.82 4.62
N VAL A 37 14.80 -6.59 5.62
CA VAL A 37 14.15 -7.89 5.41
C VAL A 37 12.76 -7.72 4.78
N LEU A 38 11.95 -6.77 5.24
CA LEU A 38 10.63 -6.51 4.68
C LEU A 38 10.67 -6.13 3.19
N PHE A 39 11.68 -5.33 2.80
CA PHE A 39 11.85 -4.89 1.42
C PHE A 39 12.73 -5.83 0.58
N ALA A 40 13.26 -6.92 1.15
CA ALA A 40 14.14 -7.83 0.42
C ALA A 40 13.39 -8.52 -0.73
N ASP A 41 12.13 -8.91 -0.49
CA ASP A 41 11.28 -9.57 -1.48
C ASP A 41 10.85 -8.62 -2.60
N ASP A 42 10.84 -7.31 -2.34
CA ASP A 42 10.49 -6.31 -3.36
C ASP A 42 11.64 -6.12 -4.37
N ILE A 43 12.89 -6.41 -3.99
CA ILE A 43 14.05 -6.29 -4.88
C ILE A 43 13.98 -7.35 -5.98
N GLY A 44 13.86 -6.90 -7.21
CA GLY A 44 13.77 -7.80 -8.35
C GLY A 44 13.26 -7.11 -9.60
N THR A 45 13.04 -7.92 -10.63
CA THR A 45 12.38 -7.51 -11.87
C THR A 45 11.10 -8.33 -12.04
N TRP A 46 10.01 -7.61 -12.19
CA TRP A 46 8.67 -8.16 -12.27
C TRP A 46 8.04 -7.81 -13.60
N LYS A 47 7.33 -8.78 -14.18
CA LYS A 47 6.45 -8.56 -15.32
C LYS A 47 5.01 -8.72 -14.83
N CYS A 48 4.27 -7.63 -14.83
CA CYS A 48 2.88 -7.60 -14.42
C CYS A 48 1.96 -7.48 -15.64
N LYS A 49 0.85 -8.19 -15.61
CA LYS A 49 -0.25 -8.08 -16.58
C LYS A 49 -1.50 -7.68 -15.84
N GLY A 50 -2.23 -6.72 -16.38
CA GLY A 50 -3.44 -6.22 -15.73
C GLY A 50 -4.37 -5.53 -16.71
N LYS A 51 -5.44 -4.97 -16.16
CA LYS A 51 -6.38 -4.12 -16.88
C LYS A 51 -6.37 -2.74 -16.25
N SER A 52 -6.07 -1.73 -17.05
CA SER A 52 -6.16 -0.33 -16.65
C SER A 52 -7.60 0.14 -16.73
N HIS A 53 -8.14 0.61 -15.62
CA HIS A 53 -9.50 1.16 -15.54
C HIS A 53 -9.40 2.69 -15.55
N SER A 54 -9.25 3.27 -16.73
CA SER A 54 -9.24 4.72 -16.90
C SER A 54 -10.59 5.31 -16.48
N ILE A 55 -10.55 6.37 -15.66
CA ILE A 55 -11.75 7.11 -15.26
C ILE A 55 -12.09 8.07 -16.39
N GLY A 56 -13.30 7.97 -16.94
CA GLY A 56 -13.78 8.87 -17.98
C GLY A 56 -14.89 8.28 -18.83
N VAL A 57 -15.31 9.06 -19.81
CA VAL A 57 -16.38 8.73 -20.75
C VAL A 57 -15.82 8.86 -22.17
N ASP A 58 -16.13 7.89 -23.04
CA ASP A 58 -15.79 7.94 -24.45
C ASP A 58 -16.61 9.06 -25.14
N PRO A 59 -15.96 10.06 -25.75
CA PRO A 59 -16.64 11.20 -26.36
C PRO A 59 -17.53 10.82 -27.55
N ASN A 60 -17.30 9.67 -28.18
CA ASN A 60 -18.08 9.22 -29.33
C ASN A 60 -19.33 8.43 -28.93
N THR A 61 -19.29 7.75 -27.77
CA THR A 61 -20.37 6.83 -27.35
C THR A 61 -21.10 7.30 -26.09
N GLY A 62 -20.53 8.24 -25.32
CA GLY A 62 -21.10 8.69 -24.06
C GLY A 62 -21.05 7.64 -22.94
N LEU A 63 -20.41 6.50 -23.17
CA LEU A 63 -20.28 5.40 -22.20
C LEU A 63 -18.96 5.48 -21.44
N PRO A 64 -18.87 4.89 -20.22
CA PRO A 64 -17.61 4.79 -19.51
C PRO A 64 -16.50 4.13 -20.35
N LEU A 65 -15.28 4.64 -20.21
CA LEU A 65 -14.11 4.07 -20.90
C LEU A 65 -13.97 2.58 -20.54
N LYS A 66 -13.79 1.75 -21.57
CA LYS A 66 -13.57 0.31 -21.38
C LYS A 66 -12.17 0.08 -20.79
N PRO A 67 -12.00 -0.93 -19.91
CA PRO A 67 -10.68 -1.31 -19.46
C PRO A 67 -9.77 -1.68 -20.61
N VAL A 68 -8.50 -1.28 -20.52
CA VAL A 68 -7.46 -1.60 -21.52
C VAL A 68 -6.49 -2.59 -20.90
N GLU A 69 -6.11 -3.63 -21.64
CA GLU A 69 -5.06 -4.55 -21.21
C GLU A 69 -3.72 -3.79 -21.11
N GLU A 70 -3.00 -3.98 -20.02
CA GLU A 70 -1.70 -3.34 -19.78
C GLU A 70 -0.65 -4.38 -19.39
N GLU A 71 0.57 -4.18 -19.90
CA GLU A 71 1.76 -4.87 -19.43
C GLU A 71 2.67 -3.86 -18.73
N MET A 72 3.09 -4.17 -17.51
CA MET A 72 4.04 -3.37 -16.75
C MET A 72 5.30 -4.17 -16.47
N PHE A 73 6.45 -3.53 -16.63
CA PHE A 73 7.72 -4.00 -16.11
C PHE A 73 8.12 -3.12 -14.92
N MET A 74 8.37 -3.76 -13.79
CA MET A 74 8.82 -3.09 -12.57
C MET A 74 10.19 -3.64 -12.20
N THR A 75 11.17 -2.76 -12.03
CA THR A 75 12.49 -3.11 -11.51
C THR A 75 12.76 -2.33 -10.23
N ILE A 76 13.03 -3.04 -9.14
CA ILE A 76 13.38 -2.45 -7.86
C ILE A 76 14.79 -2.92 -7.48
N ARG A 77 15.66 -1.97 -7.16
CA ARG A 77 17.06 -2.24 -6.78
C ARG A 77 17.49 -1.42 -5.57
N TRP A 78 18.56 -1.85 -4.92
CA TRP A 78 19.25 -1.02 -3.94
C TRP A 78 19.94 0.15 -4.63
N LYS A 79 19.64 1.38 -4.20
CA LYS A 79 20.48 2.55 -4.51
C LYS A 79 21.61 2.67 -3.49
N VAL A 80 21.30 2.43 -2.21
CA VAL A 80 22.27 2.31 -1.11
C VAL A 80 21.83 1.15 -0.23
N LYS A 81 22.64 0.08 -0.16
CA LYS A 81 22.29 -1.18 0.51
C LYS A 81 21.86 -0.93 1.97
N GLY A 82 20.63 -1.34 2.31
CA GLY A 82 20.06 -1.18 3.64
C GLY A 82 19.64 0.25 4.03
N LYS A 83 19.67 1.20 3.09
CA LYS A 83 19.28 2.61 3.34
C LYS A 83 18.22 3.12 2.37
N SER A 84 18.31 2.78 1.08
CA SER A 84 17.36 3.28 0.07
C SER A 84 17.27 2.36 -1.14
N THR A 85 16.05 2.24 -1.68
CA THR A 85 15.75 1.57 -2.94
C THR A 85 15.49 2.59 -4.05
N GLU A 86 15.62 2.14 -5.30
CA GLU A 86 15.18 2.84 -6.50
C GLU A 86 14.25 1.91 -7.26
N ALA A 87 13.12 2.44 -7.73
CA ALA A 87 12.12 1.71 -8.48
C ALA A 87 11.89 2.37 -9.84
N LEU A 88 11.91 1.56 -10.90
CA LEU A 88 11.60 1.96 -12.27
C LEU A 88 10.36 1.20 -12.75
N PHE A 89 9.39 1.94 -13.28
CA PHE A 89 8.14 1.40 -13.79
C PHE A 89 8.04 1.75 -15.28
N THR A 90 7.84 0.74 -16.12
CA THR A 90 7.57 0.92 -17.55
C THR A 90 6.23 0.28 -17.86
N VAL A 91 5.27 1.09 -18.33
CA VAL A 91 3.94 0.63 -18.70
C VAL A 91 3.84 0.60 -20.22
N LYS A 92 3.27 -0.49 -20.75
CA LYS A 92 2.89 -0.65 -22.14
C LYS A 92 1.37 -0.83 -22.18
N ILE A 93 0.71 0.06 -22.92
CA ILE A 93 -0.74 0.11 -23.15
C ILE A 93 -0.96 -0.12 -24.64
#